data_AF-Q7WAZ4-F1
#
_entry.id   AF-Q7WAZ4-F1
#
_cell.length_a   1.000
_cell.length_b   1.000
_cell.length_c   1.000
_cell.angle_alpha   90.00
_cell.angle_beta   90.00
_cell.angle_gamma   90.00
#
_symmetry.space_group_name_H-M   'P 1'
#
loop_
_entity.id
_entity.type
_entity.pdbx_description
1 polymer ?
#
loop_
_entity_poly.entity_id
_entity_poly.type
_entity_poly.pdbx_seq_one_letter_code
_entity_poly.pdbx_strand_id
1 'polypeptide(L)'
;MPPAAASPAAEAAALRSSTAYVQDLETSTVLFAKNENVVRPIASISKLMTALVVVDANLPMDEMIEITDDDVDTLKHTTSRLRVGTVLSRGDMLHLALMSSENRAAHALGRNYPGGMPAFVAAMNAKARSLGMLNTHFVEPTGLSSENVSSPRDLARMLRAASQRPLIHRYSTDTEYEVEINNRTQTFRNTNLLVRKPDWDIKVSKTGFINEAGECLVMLARINGRDMAIVLLDSQGKLSRIGDAVRIRRIVQNDVAML
;
A
#
# COMPACT_ATOMS: atom_id res chain seq x y z
N MET A 1 -20.41 33.15 -2.07
CA MET A 1 -19.66 32.52 -0.97
C MET A 1 -19.43 31.06 -1.34
N PRO A 2 -18.24 30.47 -1.08
CA PRO A 2 -18.10 29.02 -1.11
C PRO A 2 -19.07 28.42 -0.06
N PRO A 3 -19.60 27.20 -0.29
CA PRO A 3 -20.44 26.54 0.69
C PRO A 3 -19.69 26.40 2.02
N ALA A 4 -20.42 26.49 3.14
CA ALA A 4 -19.86 26.21 4.45
C ALA A 4 -19.24 24.81 4.46
N ALA A 5 -18.07 24.66 5.09
CA ALA A 5 -17.45 23.34 5.23
C ALA A 5 -18.43 22.40 5.95
N ALA A 6 -18.59 21.18 5.44
CA ALA A 6 -19.42 20.17 6.07
C ALA A 6 -18.89 19.84 7.48
N SER A 7 -19.79 19.53 8.43
CA SER A 7 -19.37 19.12 9.77
C SER A 7 -18.61 17.79 9.73
N PRO A 8 -17.74 17.49 10.72
CA PRO A 8 -17.05 16.20 10.80
C PRO A 8 -18.01 15.00 10.74
N ALA A 9 -19.18 15.10 11.39
CA ALA A 9 -20.21 14.07 11.35
C ALA A 9 -20.79 13.87 9.94
N ALA A 10 -21.03 14.95 9.19
CA ALA A 10 -21.53 14.86 7.81
C ALA A 10 -20.47 14.27 6.86
N GLU A 11 -19.19 14.64 7.02
CA GLU A 11 -18.09 14.05 6.26
C GLU A 11 -17.94 12.55 6.57
N ALA A 12 -18.04 12.15 7.84
CA ALA A 12 -17.98 10.75 8.27
C ALA A 12 -19.13 9.91 7.69
N ALA A 13 -20.35 10.46 7.66
CA ALA A 13 -21.52 9.81 7.06
C ALA A 13 -21.41 9.67 5.53
N ALA A 14 -20.65 10.55 4.88
CA ALA A 14 -20.42 10.53 3.44
C ALA A 14 -19.30 9.57 2.99
N LEU A 15 -18.59 8.92 3.93
CA LEU A 15 -17.54 7.96 3.60
C LEU A 15 -18.13 6.74 2.88
N ARG A 16 -17.55 6.41 1.72
CA ARG A 16 -17.92 5.24 0.92
C ARG A 16 -17.09 4.00 1.26
N SER A 17 -16.04 4.18 2.06
CA SER A 17 -15.26 3.11 2.70
C SER A 17 -16.08 2.48 3.81
N SER A 18 -16.25 1.15 3.75
CA SER A 18 -16.89 0.41 4.85
C SER A 18 -16.03 0.41 6.11
N THR A 19 -14.71 0.53 5.94
CA THR A 19 -13.72 0.63 7.02
C THR A 19 -12.85 1.87 6.86
N ALA A 20 -12.69 2.64 7.92
CA ALA A 20 -11.81 3.81 7.95
C ALA A 20 -11.15 3.96 9.32
N TYR A 21 -9.84 4.12 9.36
CA TYR A 21 -9.07 4.23 10.60
C TYR A 21 -7.97 5.26 10.44
N VAL A 22 -7.83 6.14 11.44
CA VAL A 22 -6.80 7.17 11.49
C VAL A 22 -6.13 7.19 12.85
N GLN A 23 -4.81 7.09 12.84
CA GLN A 23 -3.99 7.11 14.05
C GLN A 23 -2.84 8.10 13.89
N ASP A 24 -2.65 8.96 14.90
CA ASP A 24 -1.42 9.74 15.07
C ASP A 24 -0.30 8.76 15.45
N LEU A 25 0.74 8.68 14.63
CA LEU A 25 1.84 7.76 14.88
C LEU A 25 2.72 8.19 16.06
N GLU A 26 2.85 9.46 16.37
CA GLU A 26 3.70 9.89 17.49
C GLU A 26 3.07 9.48 18.83
N THR A 27 1.78 9.75 18.99
CA THR A 27 1.09 9.51 20.26
C THR A 27 0.36 8.16 20.33
N SER A 28 0.23 7.48 19.19
CA SER A 28 -0.65 6.30 19.02
C SER A 28 -2.15 6.57 19.28
N THR A 29 -2.55 7.84 19.39
CA THR A 29 -3.95 8.27 19.57
C THR A 29 -4.75 7.94 18.31
N VAL A 30 -5.90 7.29 18.50
CA VAL A 30 -6.87 7.05 17.42
C VAL A 30 -7.73 8.30 17.27
N LEU A 31 -7.65 8.95 16.12
CA LEU A 31 -8.39 10.17 15.81
C LEU A 31 -9.73 9.87 15.12
N PHE A 32 -9.79 8.78 14.36
CA PHE A 32 -11.03 8.34 13.71
C PHE A 32 -11.03 6.83 13.58
N ALA A 33 -12.18 6.20 13.83
CA ALA A 33 -12.35 4.76 13.68
C ALA A 33 -13.76 4.41 13.22
N LYS A 34 -13.83 3.56 12.20
CA LYS A 34 -15.01 2.89 11.67
C LYS A 34 -14.59 1.48 11.31
N ASN A 35 -15.07 0.49 12.07
CA ASN A 35 -14.77 -0.93 11.87
C ASN A 35 -13.27 -1.29 12.00
N GLU A 36 -12.57 -0.70 12.96
CA GLU A 36 -11.10 -0.72 13.03
C GLU A 36 -10.45 -2.07 13.40
N ASN A 37 -11.25 -3.05 13.82
CA ASN A 37 -10.79 -4.40 14.15
C ASN A 37 -11.23 -5.45 13.11
N VAL A 38 -11.94 -5.06 12.05
CA VAL A 38 -12.43 -6.01 11.03
C VAL A 38 -11.25 -6.56 10.23
N VAL A 39 -11.10 -7.87 10.26
CA VAL A 39 -10.16 -8.61 9.41
C VAL A 39 -10.80 -8.83 8.05
N ARG A 40 -10.09 -8.47 6.99
CA ARG A 40 -10.58 -8.60 5.61
C ARG A 40 -9.44 -8.69 4.60
N PRO A 41 -9.74 -9.15 3.37
CA PRO A 41 -8.78 -9.10 2.27
C PRO A 41 -8.27 -7.68 2.06
N ILE A 42 -6.94 -7.54 1.86
CA ILE A 42 -6.29 -6.23 1.70
C ILE A 42 -5.72 -5.99 0.31
N ALA A 43 -5.92 -6.94 -0.61
CA ALA A 43 -5.42 -6.84 -1.98
C ALA A 43 -3.92 -6.44 -2.04
N SER A 44 -3.56 -5.61 -3.01
CA SER A 44 -2.19 -5.11 -3.23
C SER A 44 -1.60 -4.25 -2.10
N ILE A 45 -2.33 -3.95 -1.02
CA ILE A 45 -1.71 -3.43 0.20
C ILE A 45 -0.63 -4.41 0.72
N SER A 46 -0.79 -5.71 0.43
CA SER A 46 0.19 -6.77 0.69
C SER A 46 1.60 -6.46 0.17
N LYS A 47 1.73 -5.73 -0.94
CA LYS A 47 3.04 -5.37 -1.51
C LYS A 47 3.86 -4.46 -0.61
N LEU A 48 3.25 -3.77 0.37
CA LEU A 48 4.00 -3.03 1.37
C LEU A 48 4.74 -3.97 2.34
N MET A 49 4.15 -5.13 2.67
CA MET A 49 4.85 -6.18 3.42
C MET A 49 5.95 -6.82 2.57
N THR A 50 5.69 -7.08 1.29
CA THR A 50 6.70 -7.54 0.33
C THR A 50 7.91 -6.61 0.32
N ALA A 51 7.68 -5.29 0.26
CA ALA A 51 8.76 -4.31 0.31
C ALA A 51 9.53 -4.33 1.64
N LEU A 52 8.83 -4.42 2.77
CA LEU A 52 9.48 -4.56 4.09
C LEU A 52 10.40 -5.77 4.14
N VAL A 53 9.95 -6.92 3.65
CA VAL A 53 10.76 -8.15 3.63
C VAL A 53 11.97 -8.01 2.71
N VAL A 54 11.80 -7.49 1.49
CA VAL A 54 12.89 -7.32 0.53
C VAL A 54 13.94 -6.34 1.05
N VAL A 55 13.52 -5.19 1.57
CA VAL A 55 14.43 -4.14 2.08
C VAL A 55 15.14 -4.61 3.35
N ASP A 56 14.43 -5.21 4.31
CA ASP A 56 15.03 -5.65 5.57
C ASP A 56 15.95 -6.87 5.39
N ALA A 57 15.81 -7.63 4.29
CA ALA A 57 16.74 -8.71 3.95
C ALA A 57 18.09 -8.21 3.40
N ASN A 58 18.20 -6.91 3.09
CA ASN A 58 19.42 -6.26 2.59
C ASN A 58 20.04 -6.99 1.38
N LEU A 59 19.19 -7.47 0.47
CA LEU A 59 19.62 -8.12 -0.77
C LEU A 59 20.13 -7.08 -1.79
N PRO A 60 21.03 -7.46 -2.72
CA PRO A 60 21.55 -6.55 -3.73
C PRO A 60 20.43 -6.00 -4.62
N MET A 61 20.26 -4.67 -4.66
CA MET A 61 19.20 -4.02 -5.44
C MET A 61 19.50 -3.98 -6.93
N ASP A 62 20.75 -4.17 -7.32
CA ASP A 62 21.26 -4.25 -8.69
C ASP A 62 21.18 -5.66 -9.30
N GLU A 63 20.80 -6.66 -8.51
CA GLU A 63 20.57 -8.03 -9.00
C GLU A 63 19.48 -8.03 -10.08
N MET A 64 19.82 -8.57 -11.25
CA MET A 64 18.89 -8.67 -12.38
C MET A 64 17.97 -9.88 -12.20
N ILE A 65 16.67 -9.63 -12.24
CA ILE A 65 15.61 -10.62 -12.05
C ILE A 65 14.80 -10.71 -13.33
N GLU A 66 14.66 -11.94 -13.84
CA GLU A 66 13.80 -12.25 -14.98
C GLU A 66 12.36 -12.54 -14.53
N ILE A 67 11.39 -11.96 -15.25
CA ILE A 67 9.98 -12.33 -15.18
C ILE A 67 9.78 -13.64 -15.96
N THR A 68 9.29 -14.66 -15.28
CA THR A 68 9.07 -16.01 -15.82
C THR A 68 7.58 -16.34 -15.90
N ASP A 69 7.23 -17.49 -16.48
CA ASP A 69 5.85 -17.98 -16.51
C ASP A 69 5.25 -18.16 -15.09
N ASP A 70 6.08 -18.48 -14.10
CA ASP A 70 5.66 -18.59 -12.69
C ASP A 70 5.10 -17.27 -12.13
N ASP A 71 5.49 -16.13 -12.70
CA ASP A 71 5.05 -14.81 -12.23
C ASP A 71 3.73 -14.35 -12.89
N VAL A 72 3.19 -15.15 -13.80
CA VAL A 72 1.92 -14.86 -14.48
C VAL A 72 0.76 -15.16 -13.54
N ASP A 73 -0.11 -14.17 -13.34
CA ASP A 73 -1.32 -14.33 -12.54
C ASP A 73 -2.31 -15.30 -13.22
N THR A 74 -2.48 -16.47 -12.60
CA THR A 74 -3.48 -17.49 -12.98
C THR A 74 -4.71 -17.49 -12.08
N LEU A 75 -4.76 -16.64 -11.05
CA LEU A 75 -5.83 -16.60 -10.04
C LEU A 75 -6.88 -15.55 -10.37
N LYS A 76 -6.46 -14.32 -10.66
CA LYS A 76 -7.34 -13.19 -11.00
C LYS A 76 -7.21 -12.76 -12.46
N HIS A 77 -6.31 -13.39 -13.22
CA HIS A 77 -6.04 -13.11 -14.63
C HIS A 77 -5.73 -11.63 -14.91
N THR A 78 -5.00 -10.98 -14.00
CA THR A 78 -4.57 -9.59 -14.15
C THR A 78 -3.56 -9.43 -15.29
N THR A 79 -3.63 -8.28 -15.96
CA THR A 79 -2.68 -7.93 -17.02
C THR A 79 -1.43 -7.28 -16.43
N SER A 80 -0.33 -7.34 -17.17
CA SER A 80 0.96 -6.77 -16.80
C SER A 80 1.64 -6.20 -18.04
N ARG A 81 2.34 -5.08 -17.87
CA ARG A 81 3.21 -4.51 -18.91
C ARG A 81 4.59 -5.16 -18.95
N LEU A 82 4.97 -5.83 -17.87
CA LEU A 82 6.15 -6.68 -17.81
C LEU A 82 5.80 -8.04 -18.42
N ARG A 83 6.37 -8.35 -19.59
CA ARG A 83 6.17 -9.64 -20.28
C ARG A 83 7.11 -10.69 -19.72
N VAL A 84 6.79 -11.97 -19.90
CA VAL A 84 7.75 -13.07 -19.65
C VAL A 84 9.02 -12.82 -20.48
N GLY A 85 10.18 -13.05 -19.88
CA GLY A 85 11.50 -12.70 -20.42
C GLY A 85 11.95 -11.27 -20.15
N THR A 86 11.12 -10.43 -19.51
CA THR A 86 11.57 -9.09 -19.07
C THR A 86 12.56 -9.24 -17.93
N VAL A 87 13.73 -8.60 -18.03
CA VAL A 87 14.75 -8.60 -16.99
C VAL A 87 14.93 -7.19 -16.45
N LEU A 88 14.73 -6.99 -15.15
CA LEU A 88 14.91 -5.70 -14.46
C LEU A 88 15.69 -5.90 -13.17
N SER A 89 16.32 -4.85 -12.66
CA SER A 89 16.97 -4.92 -11.34
C SER A 89 15.96 -5.16 -10.22
N ARG A 90 16.39 -5.75 -9.11
CA ARG A 90 15.56 -5.92 -7.89
C ARG A 90 14.99 -4.57 -7.42
N GLY A 91 15.77 -3.50 -7.52
CA GLY A 91 15.35 -2.13 -7.24
C GLY A 91 14.20 -1.67 -8.13
N ASP A 92 14.30 -1.89 -9.44
CA ASP A 92 13.22 -1.57 -10.38
C ASP A 92 11.97 -2.40 -10.11
N MET A 93 12.12 -3.71 -9.88
CA MET A 93 10.99 -4.59 -9.54
C MET A 93 10.28 -4.09 -8.29
N LEU A 94 11.03 -3.72 -7.24
CA LEU A 94 10.47 -3.19 -6.00
C LEU A 94 9.79 -1.84 -6.22
N HIS A 95 10.39 -0.97 -7.02
CA HIS A 95 9.82 0.33 -7.36
C HIS A 95 8.48 0.17 -8.09
N LEU A 96 8.43 -0.64 -9.15
CA LEU A 96 7.22 -0.90 -9.92
C LEU A 96 6.12 -1.58 -9.08
N ALA A 97 6.50 -2.49 -8.17
CA ALA A 97 5.58 -3.14 -7.24
C ALA A 97 4.92 -2.15 -6.26
N LEU A 98 5.67 -1.19 -5.73
CA LEU A 98 5.14 -0.19 -4.79
C LEU A 98 4.36 0.92 -5.51
N MET A 99 4.98 1.56 -6.50
CA MET A 99 4.44 2.72 -7.20
C MET A 99 3.25 2.34 -8.09
N SER A 100 3.45 1.42 -9.03
CA SER A 100 2.47 1.04 -10.04
C SER A 100 1.68 -0.21 -9.70
N SER A 101 1.94 -0.83 -8.55
CA SER A 101 1.26 -2.04 -8.12
C SER A 101 1.48 -3.25 -9.05
N GLU A 102 2.61 -3.30 -9.76
CA GLU A 102 2.91 -4.39 -10.72
C GLU A 102 2.98 -5.76 -10.02
N ASN A 103 2.11 -6.68 -10.43
CA ASN A 103 1.96 -8.00 -9.80
C ASN A 103 3.15 -8.92 -10.10
N ARG A 104 3.58 -8.97 -11.36
CA ARG A 104 4.68 -9.86 -11.77
C ARG A 104 6.00 -9.48 -11.11
N ALA A 105 6.25 -8.19 -10.95
CA ALA A 105 7.42 -7.69 -10.22
C ALA A 105 7.39 -8.14 -8.75
N ALA A 106 6.26 -7.98 -8.06
CA ALA A 106 6.11 -8.43 -6.67
C ALA A 106 6.24 -9.96 -6.52
N HIS A 107 5.69 -10.72 -7.46
CA HIS A 107 5.82 -12.18 -7.47
C HIS A 107 7.27 -12.62 -7.70
N ALA A 108 7.94 -12.04 -8.69
CA ALA A 108 9.33 -12.34 -9.00
C ALA A 108 10.27 -12.01 -7.84
N LEU A 109 10.02 -10.93 -7.09
CA LEU A 109 10.75 -10.62 -5.85
C LEU A 109 10.64 -11.73 -4.80
N GLY A 110 9.44 -12.30 -4.62
CA GLY A 110 9.22 -13.41 -3.70
C GLY A 110 9.86 -14.72 -4.19
N ARG A 111 9.76 -15.01 -5.49
CA ARG A 111 10.38 -16.19 -6.11
C ARG A 111 11.90 -16.17 -6.04
N ASN A 112 12.52 -15.00 -6.20
CA ASN A 112 13.98 -14.80 -6.15
C ASN A 112 14.49 -14.39 -4.75
N TYR A 113 13.73 -14.71 -3.71
CA TYR A 113 14.21 -14.60 -2.34
C TYR A 113 15.06 -15.83 -1.95
N PRO A 114 16.09 -15.72 -1.09
CA PRO A 114 16.81 -16.87 -0.59
C PRO A 114 15.87 -17.90 0.07
N GLY A 115 15.86 -19.13 -0.44
CA GLY A 115 14.90 -20.18 -0.05
C GLY A 115 13.58 -20.17 -0.81
N GLY A 116 13.43 -19.30 -1.82
CA GLY A 116 12.31 -19.23 -2.74
C GLY A 116 11.01 -18.70 -2.12
N MET A 117 9.91 -18.90 -2.85
CA MET A 117 8.58 -18.43 -2.46
C MET A 117 8.14 -18.88 -1.05
N PRO A 118 8.33 -20.16 -0.63
CA PRO A 118 7.95 -20.59 0.70
C PRO A 118 8.67 -19.81 1.81
N ALA A 119 9.99 -19.56 1.64
CA ALA A 119 10.77 -18.76 2.58
C ALA A 119 10.32 -17.29 2.58
N PHE A 120 9.96 -16.74 1.42
CA PHE A 120 9.44 -15.37 1.35
C PHE A 120 8.13 -15.19 2.11
N VAL A 121 7.15 -16.09 1.90
CA VAL A 121 5.87 -16.06 2.60
C VAL A 121 6.06 -16.27 4.11
N ALA A 122 6.97 -17.16 4.51
CA ALA A 122 7.35 -17.32 5.91
C ALA A 122 7.93 -16.03 6.50
N ALA A 123 8.80 -15.33 5.76
CA ALA A 123 9.38 -14.06 6.16
C ALA A 123 8.33 -12.93 6.27
N MET A 124 7.35 -12.87 5.36
CA MET A 124 6.22 -11.92 5.44
C MET A 124 5.43 -12.11 6.75
N ASN A 125 5.06 -13.35 7.07
CA ASN A 125 4.32 -13.65 8.29
C ASN A 125 5.17 -13.48 9.56
N ALA A 126 6.47 -13.80 9.52
CA ALA A 126 7.39 -13.53 10.62
C ALA A 126 7.54 -12.04 10.89
N LYS A 127 7.64 -11.22 9.82
CA LYS A 127 7.67 -9.76 9.92
C LYS A 127 6.36 -9.24 10.51
N ALA A 128 5.20 -9.70 10.03
CA ALA A 128 3.90 -9.34 10.60
C ALA A 128 3.84 -9.59 12.11
N ARG A 129 4.24 -10.79 12.57
CA ARG A 129 4.32 -11.12 14.01
C ARG A 129 5.28 -10.21 14.77
N SER A 130 6.46 -9.93 14.22
CA SER A 130 7.45 -9.04 14.86
C SER A 130 6.95 -7.60 15.03
N LEU A 131 6.04 -7.16 14.16
CA LEU A 131 5.40 -5.85 14.23
C LEU A 131 4.15 -5.84 15.13
N GLY A 132 3.79 -6.98 15.75
CA GLY A 132 2.57 -7.12 16.54
C GLY A 132 1.29 -7.12 15.70
N MET A 133 1.37 -7.51 14.42
CA MET A 133 0.24 -7.59 13.50
C MET A 133 -0.53 -8.90 13.68
N LEU A 134 -1.24 -9.03 14.81
CA LEU A 134 -1.81 -10.31 15.26
C LEU A 134 -3.02 -10.78 14.44
N ASN A 135 -3.67 -9.90 13.68
CA ASN A 135 -4.80 -10.23 12.82
C ASN A 135 -4.43 -10.17 11.33
N THR A 136 -3.15 -10.38 11.01
CA THR A 136 -2.64 -10.36 9.64
C THR A 136 -2.10 -11.73 9.24
N HIS A 137 -2.43 -12.13 8.02
CA HIS A 137 -1.88 -13.34 7.40
C HIS A 137 -1.61 -13.09 5.92
N PHE A 138 -0.48 -13.61 5.43
CA PHE A 138 -0.09 -13.57 4.03
C PHE A 138 0.13 -14.98 3.50
N VAL A 139 -0.36 -15.26 2.30
CA VAL A 139 -0.10 -16.50 1.57
C VAL A 139 0.76 -16.28 0.32
N GLU A 140 0.89 -15.03 -0.15
CA GLU A 140 1.64 -14.68 -1.36
C GLU A 140 2.01 -13.17 -1.41
N PRO A 141 2.98 -12.73 -2.24
CA PRO A 141 3.59 -11.38 -2.17
C PRO A 141 2.85 -10.27 -2.93
N THR A 142 1.85 -10.59 -3.73
CA THR A 142 1.18 -9.65 -4.65
C THR A 142 -0.10 -9.07 -4.05
N GLY A 143 -0.83 -9.81 -3.22
CA GLY A 143 -2.17 -9.46 -2.78
C GLY A 143 -3.28 -9.82 -3.78
N LEU A 144 -3.07 -10.79 -4.65
CA LEU A 144 -4.09 -11.35 -5.53
C LEU A 144 -4.94 -12.40 -4.81
N SER A 145 -4.38 -13.10 -3.82
CA SER A 145 -5.18 -13.99 -2.97
C SER A 145 -6.04 -13.19 -2.00
N SER A 146 -7.31 -13.57 -1.86
CA SER A 146 -8.20 -13.03 -0.83
C SER A 146 -7.82 -13.54 0.57
N GLU A 147 -6.94 -14.54 0.68
CA GLU A 147 -6.41 -15.02 1.96
C GLU A 147 -5.31 -14.11 2.53
N ASN A 148 -4.79 -13.17 1.73
CA ASN A 148 -4.00 -12.06 2.26
C ASN A 148 -4.93 -11.08 2.98
N VAL A 149 -4.98 -11.21 4.31
CA VAL A 149 -5.90 -10.47 5.18
C VAL A 149 -5.16 -9.66 6.23
N SER A 150 -5.78 -8.58 6.70
CA SER A 150 -5.28 -7.78 7.81
C SER A 150 -6.41 -6.99 8.48
N SER A 151 -6.09 -6.37 9.61
CA SER A 151 -6.94 -5.39 10.30
C SER A 151 -6.41 -3.96 10.13
N PRO A 152 -7.26 -2.92 10.22
CA PRO A 152 -6.81 -1.52 10.15
C PRO A 152 -5.72 -1.15 11.16
N ARG A 153 -5.81 -1.65 12.40
CA ARG A 153 -4.76 -1.44 13.41
C ARG A 153 -3.42 -2.05 13.01
N ASP A 154 -3.44 -3.25 12.45
CA ASP A 154 -2.22 -3.90 11.98
C ASP A 154 -1.60 -3.16 10.79
N LEU A 155 -2.45 -2.67 9.87
CA LEU A 155 -2.00 -1.85 8.74
C LEU A 155 -1.35 -0.53 9.19
N ALA A 156 -1.83 0.10 10.27
CA ALA A 156 -1.17 1.27 10.85
C ALA A 156 0.23 0.95 11.40
N ARG A 157 0.43 -0.23 12.01
CA ARG A 157 1.76 -0.72 12.43
C ARG A 157 2.67 -0.96 11.22
N MET A 158 2.13 -1.55 10.15
CA MET A 158 2.87 -1.74 8.89
C MET A 158 3.30 -0.41 8.26
N LEU A 159 2.43 0.60 8.26
CA LEU A 159 2.74 1.96 7.78
C LEU A 159 3.89 2.59 8.58
N ARG A 160 3.87 2.48 9.92
CA ARG A 160 4.95 2.95 10.79
C ARG A 160 6.27 2.26 10.48
N ALA A 161 6.25 0.94 10.29
CA ALA A 161 7.46 0.20 9.94
C ALA A 161 8.00 0.66 8.57
N ALA A 162 7.13 0.76 7.57
CA ALA A 162 7.48 1.16 6.21
C ALA A 162 8.08 2.57 6.15
N SER A 163 7.57 3.52 6.94
CA SER A 163 8.03 4.90 6.92
C SER A 163 9.46 5.09 7.44
N GLN A 164 9.96 4.13 8.21
CA GLN A 164 11.34 4.13 8.70
C GLN A 164 12.35 3.67 7.63
N ARG A 165 11.90 3.23 6.45
CA ARG A 165 12.76 2.77 5.35
C ARG A 165 12.75 3.81 4.22
N PRO A 166 13.84 4.59 4.02
CA PRO A 166 13.88 5.63 3.00
C PRO A 166 13.56 5.15 1.58
N LEU A 167 13.95 3.91 1.24
CA LEU A 167 13.67 3.32 -0.07
C LEU A 167 12.17 3.09 -0.29
N ILE A 168 11.46 2.60 0.74
CA ILE A 168 10.00 2.39 0.67
C ILE A 168 9.28 3.74 0.58
N HIS A 169 9.74 4.74 1.34
CA HIS A 169 9.23 6.11 1.22
C HIS A 169 9.29 6.55 -0.25
N ARG A 170 10.50 6.62 -0.82
CA ARG A 170 10.73 7.06 -2.20
C ARG A 170 9.88 6.29 -3.21
N TYR A 171 10.01 4.97 -3.24
CA TYR A 171 9.34 4.13 -4.25
C TYR A 171 7.81 4.13 -4.12
N SER A 172 7.25 4.38 -2.95
CA SER A 172 5.80 4.47 -2.77
C SER A 172 5.21 5.85 -3.12
N THR A 173 6.06 6.88 -3.21
CA THR A 173 5.67 8.28 -3.42
C THR A 173 6.08 8.86 -4.77
N ASP A 174 7.05 8.25 -5.46
CA ASP A 174 7.41 8.66 -6.83
C ASP A 174 6.16 8.66 -7.72
N THR A 175 6.00 9.72 -8.52
CA THR A 175 4.76 9.96 -9.27
C THR A 175 4.70 9.13 -10.56
N GLU A 176 5.86 8.90 -11.16
CA GLU A 176 6.11 8.05 -12.31
C GLU A 176 7.57 7.60 -12.37
N TYR A 177 7.82 6.53 -13.12
CA TYR A 177 9.14 5.94 -13.30
C TYR A 177 9.21 5.29 -14.68
N GLU A 178 10.36 5.40 -15.33
CA GLU A 178 10.59 4.84 -16.66
C GLU A 178 11.61 3.72 -16.59
N VAL A 179 11.32 2.62 -17.26
CA VAL A 179 12.24 1.48 -17.39
C VAL A 179 12.42 1.13 -18.87
N GLU A 180 13.65 0.81 -19.24
CA GLU A 180 13.98 0.27 -20.56
C GLU A 180 13.69 -1.22 -20.59
N ILE A 181 12.77 -1.64 -21.45
CA ILE A 181 12.40 -3.06 -21.64
C ILE A 181 12.46 -3.36 -23.13
N ASN A 182 13.37 -4.25 -23.54
CA ASN A 182 13.57 -4.64 -24.94
C ASN A 182 13.79 -3.42 -25.87
N ASN A 183 14.70 -2.52 -25.49
CA ASN A 183 15.04 -1.28 -26.20
C ASN A 183 13.83 -0.35 -26.41
N ARG A 184 12.87 -0.36 -25.49
CA ARG A 184 11.75 0.55 -25.45
C ARG A 184 11.54 1.05 -24.03
N THR A 185 11.50 2.36 -23.89
CA THR A 185 11.10 3.03 -22.66
C THR A 185 9.63 2.74 -22.36
N GLN A 186 9.34 2.25 -21.16
CA GLN A 186 7.98 2.08 -20.65
C GLN A 186 7.79 2.93 -19.39
N THR A 187 6.81 3.85 -19.43
CA THR A 187 6.48 4.74 -18.31
C THR A 187 5.42 4.10 -17.39
N PHE A 188 5.75 3.97 -16.12
CA PHE A 188 4.90 3.50 -15.03
C PHE A 188 4.45 4.69 -14.18
N ARG A 189 3.24 4.63 -13.60
CA ARG A 189 2.63 5.76 -12.87
C ARG A 189 2.08 5.31 -11.53
N ASN A 190 2.18 6.18 -10.53
CA ASN A 190 1.66 5.88 -9.20
C ASN A 190 0.14 5.64 -9.22
N THR A 191 -0.30 4.57 -8.57
CA THR A 191 -1.73 4.23 -8.47
C THR A 191 -2.50 5.14 -7.50
N ASN A 192 -1.80 5.83 -6.59
CA ASN A 192 -2.38 6.82 -5.69
C ASN A 192 -2.26 8.22 -6.29
N LEU A 193 -3.37 8.77 -6.80
CA LEU A 193 -3.37 10.10 -7.43
C LEU A 193 -3.02 11.25 -6.46
N LEU A 194 -3.10 11.03 -5.14
CA LEU A 194 -2.77 12.05 -4.14
C LEU A 194 -1.27 12.34 -4.08
N VAL A 195 -0.38 11.44 -4.50
CA VAL A 195 1.07 11.72 -4.50
C VAL A 195 1.46 12.83 -5.49
N ARG A 196 0.58 13.15 -6.43
CA ARG A 196 0.76 14.22 -7.42
C ARG A 196 0.20 15.56 -6.95
N LYS A 197 -0.40 15.62 -5.76
CA LYS A 197 -1.07 16.81 -5.24
C LYS A 197 -0.11 17.55 -4.29
N PRO A 198 0.23 18.83 -4.59
CA PRO A 198 1.25 19.56 -3.82
C PRO A 198 0.83 19.85 -2.38
N ASP A 199 -0.47 19.80 -2.08
CA ASP A 199 -1.00 20.00 -0.74
C ASP A 199 -0.98 18.72 0.13
N TRP A 200 -0.46 17.61 -0.39
CA TRP A 200 -0.33 16.33 0.31
C TRP A 200 1.14 15.98 0.56
N ASP A 201 1.56 16.01 1.84
CA ASP A 201 2.85 15.45 2.26
C ASP A 201 2.68 13.97 2.62
N ILE A 202 2.88 13.08 1.64
CA ILE A 202 2.74 11.63 1.80
C ILE A 202 4.11 11.00 2.03
N LYS A 203 4.24 10.22 3.11
CA LYS A 203 5.45 9.49 3.46
C LYS A 203 5.44 8.04 3.01
N VAL A 204 4.28 7.39 2.99
CA VAL A 204 4.12 6.03 2.45
C VAL A 204 2.74 5.95 1.82
N SER A 205 2.58 5.28 0.69
CA SER A 205 1.23 4.93 0.23
C SER A 205 1.15 3.62 -0.53
N LYS A 206 -0.01 2.97 -0.44
CA LYS A 206 -0.35 1.84 -1.30
C LYS A 206 -1.84 1.80 -1.53
N THR A 207 -2.25 1.56 -2.76
CA THR A 207 -3.64 1.20 -3.11
C THR A 207 -3.75 -0.30 -3.37
N GLY A 208 -4.96 -0.85 -3.29
CA GLY A 208 -5.24 -2.21 -3.70
C GLY A 208 -6.69 -2.40 -4.13
N PHE A 209 -6.91 -3.37 -5.01
CA PHE A 209 -8.23 -3.79 -5.44
C PHE A 209 -8.20 -5.26 -5.86
N ILE A 210 -9.13 -6.03 -5.30
CA ILE A 210 -9.70 -7.27 -5.85
C ILE A 210 -11.19 -7.23 -5.50
N ASN A 211 -12.03 -8.00 -6.18
CA ASN A 211 -13.48 -7.97 -5.95
C ASN A 211 -13.84 -8.23 -4.47
N GLU A 212 -13.08 -9.10 -3.80
CA GLU A 212 -13.28 -9.49 -2.40
C GLU A 212 -12.83 -8.42 -1.39
N ALA A 213 -11.92 -7.51 -1.78
CA ALA A 213 -11.39 -6.46 -0.91
C ALA A 213 -12.06 -5.09 -1.11
N GLY A 214 -12.70 -4.89 -2.26
CA GLY A 214 -13.09 -3.56 -2.73
C GLY A 214 -11.88 -2.64 -2.95
N GLU A 215 -12.12 -1.34 -3.12
CA GLU A 215 -11.04 -0.37 -3.32
C GLU A 215 -10.40 0.01 -1.98
N CYS A 216 -9.11 -0.25 -1.84
CA CYS A 216 -8.33 -0.03 -0.63
C CYS A 216 -7.27 1.06 -0.82
N LEU A 217 -7.01 1.84 0.23
CA LEU A 217 -5.90 2.79 0.34
C LEU A 217 -5.33 2.72 1.76
N VAL A 218 -4.02 2.56 1.88
CA VAL A 218 -3.29 2.90 3.10
C VAL A 218 -2.27 3.99 2.77
N MET A 219 -2.11 4.95 3.67
CA MET A 219 -1.07 5.94 3.54
C MET A 219 -0.64 6.50 4.89
N LEU A 220 0.62 6.90 4.97
CA LEU A 220 1.13 7.78 6.02
C LEU A 220 1.26 9.17 5.41
N ALA A 221 0.57 10.16 5.97
CA ALA A 221 0.65 11.53 5.50
C ALA A 221 0.82 12.51 6.67
N ARG A 222 1.58 13.57 6.46
CA ARG A 222 1.72 14.65 7.44
C ARG A 222 0.55 15.62 7.32
N ILE A 223 -0.25 15.71 8.37
CA ILE A 223 -1.41 16.59 8.47
C ILE A 223 -1.23 17.44 9.73
N ASN A 224 -1.26 18.78 9.58
CA ASN A 224 -1.02 19.75 10.66
C ASN A 224 0.26 19.44 11.47
N GLY A 225 1.34 19.09 10.78
CA GLY A 225 2.64 18.81 11.41
C GLY A 225 2.79 17.40 12.03
N ARG A 226 1.72 16.60 12.07
CA ARG A 226 1.71 15.26 12.68
C ARG A 226 1.62 14.16 11.62
N ASP A 227 2.30 13.04 11.86
CA ASP A 227 2.28 11.86 10.98
C ASP A 227 1.04 11.00 11.24
N MET A 228 0.11 10.99 10.29
CA MET A 228 -1.18 10.29 10.39
C MET A 228 -1.18 9.03 9.53
N ALA A 229 -1.31 7.87 10.16
CA ALA A 229 -1.62 6.63 9.46
C ALA A 229 -3.11 6.62 9.10
N ILE A 230 -3.42 6.56 7.81
CA ILE A 230 -4.78 6.55 7.27
C ILE A 230 -4.99 5.23 6.56
N VAL A 231 -6.04 4.50 6.96
CA VAL A 231 -6.42 3.21 6.39
C VAL A 231 -7.88 3.29 5.95
N LEU A 232 -8.12 3.04 4.66
CA LEU A 232 -9.44 3.00 4.03
C LEU A 232 -9.57 1.66 3.30
N LEU A 233 -10.51 0.83 3.70
CA LEU A 233 -10.73 -0.49 3.08
C LEU A 233 -12.16 -0.61 2.57
N ASP A 234 -12.32 -1.37 1.49
CA ASP A 234 -13.62 -1.67 0.87
C ASP A 234 -14.43 -0.39 0.60
N SER A 235 -13.77 0.51 -0.13
CA SER A 235 -14.41 1.70 -0.68
C SER A 235 -15.17 1.34 -1.94
N GLN A 236 -16.42 1.78 -2.00
CA GLN A 236 -17.28 1.50 -3.15
C GLN A 236 -17.11 2.58 -4.23
N GLY A 237 -16.69 2.21 -5.44
CA GLY A 237 -16.49 3.12 -6.58
C GLY A 237 -15.03 3.56 -6.83
N LYS A 238 -14.64 3.68 -8.10
CA LYS A 238 -13.24 3.79 -8.54
C LYS A 238 -12.40 4.91 -7.91
N LEU A 239 -13.00 6.06 -7.60
CA LEU A 239 -12.29 7.22 -7.02
C LEU A 239 -12.70 7.51 -5.57
N SER A 240 -13.57 6.68 -4.98
CA SER A 240 -14.15 7.00 -3.68
C SER A 240 -13.13 6.96 -2.56
N ARG A 241 -12.15 6.05 -2.58
CA ARG A 241 -11.06 6.02 -1.59
C ARG A 241 -10.23 7.31 -1.56
N ILE A 242 -10.08 7.96 -2.72
CA ILE A 242 -9.37 9.26 -2.83
C ILE A 242 -10.24 10.39 -2.28
N GLY A 243 -11.54 10.37 -2.60
CA GLY A 243 -12.49 11.32 -1.98
C GLY A 243 -12.55 11.16 -0.46
N ASP A 244 -12.62 9.93 0.02
CA ASP A 244 -12.66 9.60 1.45
C ASP A 244 -11.38 10.02 2.17
N ALA A 245 -10.21 9.87 1.55
CA ALA A 245 -8.96 10.42 2.09
C ALA A 245 -9.02 11.94 2.29
N VAL A 246 -9.62 12.69 1.34
CA VAL A 246 -9.83 14.14 1.47
C VAL A 246 -10.82 14.46 2.60
N ARG A 247 -11.91 13.69 2.75
CA ARG A 247 -12.87 13.85 3.84
C ARG A 247 -12.23 13.59 5.20
N ILE A 248 -11.46 12.50 5.31
CA ILE A 248 -10.71 12.14 6.51
C ILE A 248 -9.75 13.26 6.90
N ARG A 249 -9.00 13.81 5.95
CA ARG A 249 -8.11 14.95 6.21
C ARG A 249 -8.88 16.12 6.84
N ARG A 250 -10.08 16.46 6.34
CA ARG A 250 -10.91 17.53 6.91
C ARG A 250 -11.41 17.20 8.32
N ILE A 251 -11.85 15.95 8.55
CA ILE A 251 -12.29 15.48 9.87
C ILE A 251 -11.15 15.67 10.88
N VAL A 252 -9.97 15.13 10.59
CA VAL A 252 -8.86 15.18 11.55
C VAL A 252 -8.24 16.57 11.70
N GLN A 253 -8.30 17.41 10.67
CA GLN A 253 -7.87 18.81 10.78
C GLN A 253 -8.74 19.60 11.76
N ASN A 254 -10.04 19.31 11.83
CA ASN A 254 -10.95 19.94 12.77
C ASN A 254 -10.75 19.43 14.21
N ASP A 255 -10.47 18.14 14.38
CA ASP A 255 -10.25 17.56 15.72
C ASP A 255 -8.89 17.95 16.32
N VAL A 256 -7.83 18.01 15.50
CA VAL A 256 -6.49 18.46 15.95
C VAL A 256 -6.48 19.96 16.28
N ALA A 257 -7.41 20.75 15.76
CA ALA A 257 -7.56 22.16 16.15
C ALA A 257 -8.20 22.33 17.55
N MET A 258 -8.77 21.27 18.12
CA MET A 258 -9.40 21.25 19.45
C MET A 258 -8.54 20.58 20.54
N LEU A 259 -7.35 20.09 20.19
CA LEU A 259 -6.34 19.53 21.09
C LEU A 259 -5.16 20.49 21.26
#